data_AF-A0A349WAN3-F1
#
_entry.id   AF-A0A349WAN3-F1
#
_cell.length_a   1.000
_cell.length_b   1.000
_cell.length_c   1.000
_cell.angle_alpha   90.00
_cell.angle_beta   90.00
_cell.angle_gamma   90.00
#
_symmetry.space_group_name_H-M   'P 1'
#
loop_
_entity.id
_entity.type
_entity.pdbx_description
1 polymer ?
#
loop_
_entity_poly.entity_id
_entity_poly.type
_entity_poly.pdbx_seq_one_letter_code
_entity_poly.pdbx_strand_id
1 'polypeptide(L)'
;MSDAQPQSHAGPLAGVRVLDLTSVIMGPFATQILAQLGAEVIKVETPEGDNMRHVGPMVHPGMGHIFLHANAGKRSIVLDLKHPEGREAALRLAEGCDVLISNVRPQALARLGLDYEAVQTRNPRIIHVSCCGFDQDGPDAARPAYDDLIQGATGIPWLMQTYGAAEPCYAPTTLSDRVTGLHAVYAVTAALYARSQTGQGQAIVVPMFEAMAQFVLGDHMAGLSFEPPRGDPGYARLLTPHRKPYATRDGMLCVLIYNDKHWSSFFAAIGESEGLALDPRFATHSARAAHIDDVYAEVARLMRTRTTVEWRTLLDAADVPNMPMNSPADLLTNPQLRATGFVRETLHPSEGPLHTLAHPTRWSATPPAREQTPAPRLGEHTRTLLAEAGYPPERIEALLAQGACSATEPITD
;
A
#
# COMPACT_ATOMS: atom_id res chain seq x y z
N MET A 1 3.99 41.00 5.29
CA MET A 1 5.05 40.19 4.66
C MET A 1 5.50 39.18 5.71
N SER A 2 4.84 38.02 5.72
CA SER A 2 5.26 36.88 6.53
C SER A 2 6.09 36.02 5.59
N ASP A 3 7.41 36.05 5.75
CA ASP A 3 8.30 35.11 5.08
C ASP A 3 7.98 33.72 5.61
N ALA A 4 7.09 33.01 4.92
CA ALA A 4 6.93 31.58 5.10
C ALA A 4 8.24 30.93 4.65
N GLN A 5 9.12 30.65 5.61
CA GLN A 5 10.28 29.80 5.35
C GLN A 5 9.76 28.49 4.71
N PRO A 6 10.33 28.04 3.57
CA PRO A 6 9.95 26.76 2.99
C PRO A 6 10.15 25.70 4.06
N GLN A 7 9.08 24.98 4.41
CA GLN A 7 9.14 23.89 5.36
C GLN A 7 10.21 22.91 4.86
N SER A 8 11.33 22.83 5.57
CA SER A 8 12.39 21.90 5.20
C SER A 8 11.86 20.49 5.40
N HIS A 9 11.49 19.82 4.31
CA HIS A 9 11.10 18.42 4.37
C HIS A 9 12.31 17.63 4.92
N ALA A 10 12.12 16.98 6.06
CA ALA A 10 13.12 16.11 6.68
C ALA A 10 12.82 14.66 6.33
N GLY A 11 13.87 13.86 6.13
CA GLY A 11 13.74 12.44 5.80
C GLY A 11 14.73 12.02 4.71
N PRO A 12 14.76 10.73 4.38
CA PRO A 12 15.69 10.17 3.38
C PRO A 12 15.44 10.65 1.94
N LEU A 13 14.24 11.16 1.62
CA LEU A 13 13.89 11.77 0.34
C LEU A 13 13.76 13.30 0.41
N ALA A 14 14.32 13.92 1.45
CA ALA A 14 14.40 15.38 1.53
C ALA A 14 15.03 15.96 0.26
N GLY A 15 14.34 16.92 -0.36
CA GLY A 15 14.75 17.56 -1.61
C GLY A 15 14.27 16.86 -2.89
N VAL A 16 13.60 15.70 -2.79
CA VAL A 16 12.93 15.05 -3.92
C VAL A 16 11.55 15.67 -4.13
N ARG A 17 11.24 16.06 -5.37
CA ARG A 17 9.92 16.59 -5.76
C ARG A 17 9.17 15.62 -6.67
N VAL A 18 7.91 15.32 -6.34
CA VAL A 18 7.07 14.34 -7.04
C VAL A 18 5.82 15.03 -7.59
N LEU A 19 5.62 14.94 -8.91
CA LEU A 19 4.35 15.28 -9.55
C LEU A 19 3.45 14.04 -9.57
N ASP A 20 2.42 14.06 -8.74
CA ASP A 20 1.48 12.96 -8.51
C ASP A 20 0.21 13.16 -9.35
N LEU A 21 0.16 12.47 -10.51
CA LEU A 21 -1.03 12.39 -11.38
C LEU A 21 -1.89 11.16 -11.05
N THR A 22 -1.81 10.65 -9.82
CA THR A 22 -2.49 9.41 -9.44
C THR A 22 -3.82 9.67 -8.74
N SER A 23 -4.72 8.69 -8.86
CA SER A 23 -6.04 8.69 -8.23
C SER A 23 -6.36 7.34 -7.58
N VAL A 24 -7.44 7.29 -6.79
CA VAL A 24 -7.92 6.07 -6.14
C VAL A 24 -6.96 5.63 -5.01
N ILE A 25 -6.25 4.49 -5.14
CA ILE A 25 -5.52 3.91 -4.00
C ILE A 25 -4.07 3.57 -4.34
N MET A 26 -3.80 2.78 -5.37
CA MET A 26 -2.43 2.29 -5.69
C MET A 26 -1.38 3.41 -5.72
N GLY A 27 -1.60 4.41 -6.59
CA GLY A 27 -0.69 5.53 -6.75
C GLY A 27 -0.69 6.50 -5.56
N PRO A 28 -1.87 6.88 -5.01
CA PRO A 28 -1.92 7.74 -3.83
C PRO A 28 -1.21 7.13 -2.61
N PHE A 29 -1.34 5.82 -2.40
CA PHE A 29 -0.63 5.09 -1.34
C PHE A 29 0.89 5.14 -1.54
N ALA A 30 1.38 4.89 -2.75
CA ALA A 30 2.81 4.98 -3.05
C ALA A 30 3.38 6.38 -2.76
N THR A 31 2.70 7.42 -3.26
CA THR A 31 3.14 8.81 -3.10
C THR A 31 2.98 9.32 -1.67
N GLN A 32 2.02 8.80 -0.91
CA GLN A 32 1.90 9.08 0.53
C GLN A 32 3.09 8.53 1.31
N ILE A 33 3.58 7.33 0.96
CA ILE A 33 4.82 6.79 1.53
C ILE A 33 6.02 7.65 1.13
N LEU A 34 6.13 8.08 -0.13
CA LEU A 34 7.20 9.00 -0.56
C LEU A 34 7.17 10.32 0.23
N ALA A 35 5.98 10.86 0.51
CA ALA A 35 5.82 12.03 1.38
C ALA A 35 6.25 11.73 2.83
N GLN A 36 5.95 10.54 3.38
CA GLN A 36 6.42 10.12 4.71
C GLN A 36 7.96 10.02 4.76
N LEU A 37 8.58 9.67 3.64
CA LEU A 37 10.04 9.63 3.49
C LEU A 37 10.65 11.02 3.24
N GLY A 38 9.85 12.08 3.18
CA GLY A 38 10.32 13.47 3.08
C GLY A 38 10.34 14.06 1.66
N ALA A 39 9.73 13.39 0.68
CA ALA A 39 9.54 13.99 -0.64
C ALA A 39 8.45 15.08 -0.59
N GLU A 40 8.62 16.15 -1.36
CA GLU A 40 7.53 17.08 -1.65
C GLU A 40 6.63 16.45 -2.71
N VAL A 41 5.35 16.24 -2.39
CA VAL A 41 4.39 15.62 -3.30
C VAL A 41 3.32 16.61 -3.72
N ILE A 42 3.27 16.88 -5.03
CA ILE A 42 2.31 17.77 -5.68
C ILE A 42 1.26 16.89 -6.36
N LYS A 43 0.10 16.73 -5.73
CA LYS A 43 -1.03 16.01 -6.29
C LYS A 43 -1.78 16.90 -7.28
N VAL A 44 -1.78 16.49 -8.54
CA VAL A 44 -2.60 17.11 -9.59
C VAL A 44 -3.94 16.39 -9.63
N GLU A 45 -5.02 17.16 -9.53
CA GLU A 45 -6.38 16.65 -9.54
C GLU A 45 -7.17 17.28 -10.68
N THR A 46 -8.17 16.56 -11.18
CA THR A 46 -9.16 17.13 -12.09
C THR A 46 -10.06 18.12 -11.34
N PRO A 47 -10.86 18.95 -12.04
CA PRO A 47 -11.84 19.83 -11.39
C PRO A 47 -12.79 19.12 -10.41
N GLU A 48 -13.10 17.84 -10.65
CA GLU A 48 -13.94 17.01 -9.79
C GLU A 48 -13.17 16.41 -8.60
N GLY A 49 -11.84 16.37 -8.66
CA GLY A 49 -10.99 15.76 -7.64
C GLY A 49 -10.83 14.25 -7.78
N ASP A 50 -10.03 13.67 -6.89
CA ASP A 50 -9.91 12.21 -6.75
C ASP A 50 -11.22 11.58 -6.28
N ASN A 51 -11.64 10.47 -6.90
CA ASN A 51 -12.85 9.73 -6.51
C ASN A 51 -12.91 9.38 -5.01
N MET A 52 -11.76 9.15 -4.36
CA MET A 52 -11.72 8.82 -2.92
C MET A 52 -12.11 9.99 -2.02
N ARG A 53 -12.18 11.22 -2.54
CA ARG A 53 -12.74 12.38 -1.83
C ARG A 53 -14.20 12.19 -1.47
N HIS A 54 -14.94 11.39 -2.25
CA HIS A 54 -16.37 11.19 -2.10
C HIS A 54 -16.74 9.92 -1.33
N VAL A 55 -15.77 9.11 -0.91
CA VAL A 55 -16.00 7.86 -0.16
C VAL A 55 -16.02 8.15 1.34
N GLY A 56 -17.23 8.24 1.90
CA GLY A 56 -17.45 8.48 3.32
C GLY A 56 -17.01 7.32 4.24
N PRO A 57 -16.96 7.55 5.56
CA PRO A 57 -17.38 8.76 6.28
C PRO A 57 -16.42 9.95 6.06
N MET A 58 -16.93 11.17 6.27
CA MET A 58 -16.19 12.45 6.24
C MET A 58 -16.96 13.51 7.05
N VAL A 59 -16.26 14.49 7.64
CA VAL A 59 -16.89 15.65 8.30
C VAL A 59 -17.25 16.69 7.25
N HIS A 60 -16.31 17.05 6.37
CA HIS A 60 -16.55 17.98 5.27
C HIS A 60 -16.66 17.27 3.92
N PRO A 61 -17.56 17.70 3.02
CA PRO A 61 -17.63 17.17 1.66
C PRO A 61 -16.29 17.23 0.94
N GLY A 62 -15.90 16.12 0.32
CA GLY A 62 -14.63 16.02 -0.43
C GLY A 62 -13.42 15.60 0.42
N MET A 63 -13.63 15.25 1.70
CA MET A 63 -12.62 14.76 2.64
C MET A 63 -12.88 13.32 3.09
N GLY A 64 -13.23 12.45 2.14
CA GLY A 64 -13.44 11.01 2.38
C GLY A 64 -12.29 10.34 3.15
N HIS A 65 -12.61 9.42 4.05
CA HIS A 65 -11.63 8.79 4.94
C HIS A 65 -10.43 8.16 4.22
N ILE A 66 -10.64 7.49 3.07
CA ILE A 66 -9.53 6.94 2.28
C ILE A 66 -8.64 8.06 1.73
N PHE A 67 -9.23 9.16 1.25
CA PHE A 67 -8.47 10.30 0.76
C PHE A 67 -7.61 10.90 1.87
N LEU A 68 -8.17 11.09 3.08
CA LEU A 68 -7.44 11.61 4.24
C LEU A 68 -6.19 10.77 4.56
N HIS A 69 -6.32 9.44 4.55
CA HIS A 69 -5.20 8.56 4.85
C HIS A 69 -4.19 8.43 3.70
N ALA A 70 -4.63 8.43 2.45
CA ALA A 70 -3.78 8.22 1.28
C ALA A 70 -3.19 9.52 0.70
N ASN A 71 -3.53 10.69 1.24
CA ASN A 71 -3.05 11.98 0.71
C ASN A 71 -2.52 12.93 1.79
N ALA A 72 -2.36 12.48 3.03
CA ALA A 72 -1.59 13.20 4.04
C ALA A 72 -0.14 13.43 3.55
N GLY A 73 0.41 14.61 3.86
CA GLY A 73 1.74 15.03 3.44
C GLY A 73 1.81 15.66 2.05
N LYS A 74 0.69 15.76 1.32
CA LYS A 74 0.66 16.24 -0.07
C LYS A 74 0.16 17.69 -0.17
N ARG A 75 0.51 18.34 -1.28
CA ARG A 75 -0.06 19.62 -1.72
C ARG A 75 -0.97 19.36 -2.92
N SER A 76 -2.19 19.89 -2.90
CA SER A 76 -3.17 19.71 -3.98
C SER A 76 -3.23 20.91 -4.92
N ILE A 77 -3.13 20.65 -6.22
CA ILE A 77 -3.42 21.58 -7.30
C ILE A 77 -4.49 20.98 -8.22
N VAL A 78 -5.46 21.79 -8.64
CA VAL A 78 -6.42 21.38 -9.66
C VAL A 78 -5.96 21.91 -11.02
N LEU A 79 -5.84 21.00 -12.00
CA LEU A 79 -5.59 21.34 -13.41
C LEU A 79 -6.55 20.54 -14.29
N ASP A 80 -7.23 21.22 -15.22
CA ASP A 80 -7.88 20.51 -16.33
C ASP A 80 -6.82 20.20 -17.40
N LEU A 81 -6.32 18.97 -17.38
CA LEU A 81 -5.29 18.51 -18.32
C LEU A 81 -5.79 18.39 -19.77
N LYS A 82 -7.12 18.43 -20.01
CA LYS A 82 -7.67 18.52 -21.38
C LYS A 82 -7.61 19.94 -21.91
N HIS A 83 -7.59 20.94 -21.03
CA HIS A 83 -7.36 22.32 -21.41
C HIS A 83 -5.88 22.52 -21.75
N PRO A 84 -5.51 23.09 -22.92
CA PRO A 84 -4.12 23.25 -23.33
C PRO A 84 -3.24 23.96 -22.29
N GLU A 85 -3.79 24.97 -21.63
CA GLU A 85 -3.10 25.73 -20.58
C GLU A 85 -2.96 24.95 -19.26
N GLY A 86 -3.92 24.07 -18.93
CA GLY A 86 -3.81 23.20 -17.76
C GLY A 86 -2.75 22.12 -17.96
N ARG A 87 -2.68 21.56 -19.19
CA ARG A 87 -1.58 20.69 -19.60
C ARG A 87 -0.22 21.40 -19.55
N GLU A 88 -0.12 22.62 -20.08
CA GLU A 88 1.14 23.37 -20.06
C GLU A 88 1.59 23.65 -18.62
N ALA A 89 0.67 23.98 -17.72
CA ALA A 89 0.98 24.13 -16.29
C ALA A 89 1.51 22.83 -15.67
N ALA A 90 0.97 21.66 -16.04
CA ALA A 90 1.49 20.37 -15.57
C ALA A 90 2.90 20.08 -16.11
N LEU A 91 3.16 20.36 -17.38
CA LEU A 91 4.51 20.24 -17.98
C LEU A 91 5.50 21.19 -17.29
N ARG A 92 5.07 22.43 -17.02
CA ARG A 92 5.88 23.43 -16.31
C ARG A 92 6.22 23.00 -14.88
N LEU A 93 5.29 22.37 -14.17
CA LEU A 93 5.56 21.77 -12.87
C LEU A 93 6.55 20.59 -12.97
N ALA A 94 6.41 19.75 -14.00
CA ALA A 94 7.28 18.60 -14.23
C ALA A 94 8.75 18.99 -14.50
N GLU A 95 9.02 20.18 -15.06
CA GLU A 95 10.38 20.73 -15.20
C GLU A 95 11.12 20.83 -13.86
N GLY A 96 10.38 21.15 -12.79
CA GLY A 96 10.93 21.28 -11.44
C GLY A 96 10.83 20.02 -10.59
N CYS A 97 10.36 18.90 -11.14
CA CYS A 97 10.16 17.65 -10.41
C CYS A 97 11.25 16.62 -10.71
N ASP A 98 11.48 15.71 -9.77
CA ASP A 98 12.37 14.56 -9.92
C ASP A 98 11.65 13.33 -10.45
N VAL A 99 10.38 13.20 -10.07
CA VAL A 99 9.52 12.07 -10.38
C VAL A 99 8.19 12.58 -10.89
N LEU A 100 7.67 11.99 -11.96
CA LEU A 100 6.27 12.08 -12.34
C LEU A 100 5.70 10.67 -12.22
N ILE A 101 4.64 10.51 -11.42
CA ILE A 101 3.96 9.24 -11.24
C ILE A 101 2.50 9.36 -11.66
N SER A 102 2.00 8.40 -12.42
CA SER A 102 0.63 8.40 -12.93
C SER A 102 0.04 6.99 -12.93
N ASN A 103 -1.26 6.90 -12.63
CA ASN A 103 -2.06 5.71 -12.95
C ASN A 103 -3.14 5.99 -14.01
N VAL A 104 -2.94 7.06 -14.80
CA VAL A 104 -3.68 7.27 -16.04
C VAL A 104 -3.14 6.27 -17.07
N ARG A 105 -4.05 5.61 -17.79
CA ARG A 105 -3.67 4.64 -18.83
C ARG A 105 -2.65 5.27 -19.80
N PRO A 106 -1.55 4.58 -20.17
CA PRO A 106 -0.47 5.15 -20.98
C PRO A 106 -0.95 5.83 -22.27
N GLN A 107 -1.86 5.19 -23.01
CA GLN A 107 -2.44 5.76 -24.24
C GLN A 107 -3.28 7.03 -23.99
N ALA A 108 -3.90 7.17 -22.82
CA ALA A 108 -4.60 8.39 -22.45
C ALA A 108 -3.61 9.49 -22.03
N LEU A 109 -2.56 9.14 -21.30
CA LEU A 109 -1.51 10.06 -20.88
C LEU A 109 -0.71 10.61 -22.09
N ALA A 110 -0.42 9.76 -23.09
CA ALA A 110 0.18 10.16 -24.35
C ALA A 110 -0.70 11.15 -25.13
N ARG A 111 -2.02 10.93 -25.18
CA ARG A 111 -2.97 11.89 -25.77
C ARG A 111 -3.01 13.22 -25.04
N LEU A 112 -2.75 13.21 -23.73
CA LEU A 112 -2.57 14.42 -22.93
C LEU A 112 -1.19 15.05 -23.11
N GLY A 113 -0.26 14.44 -23.85
CA GLY A 113 1.11 14.95 -24.02
C GLY A 113 1.93 14.94 -22.73
N LEU A 114 1.68 13.96 -21.86
CA LEU A 114 2.33 13.78 -20.56
C LEU A 114 2.99 12.39 -20.43
N ASP A 115 3.19 11.70 -21.56
CA ASP A 115 4.01 10.49 -21.63
C ASP A 115 5.50 10.82 -21.40
N TYR A 116 6.32 9.78 -21.29
CA TYR A 116 7.73 9.95 -20.96
C TYR A 116 8.45 10.80 -22.00
N GLU A 117 8.22 10.54 -23.27
CA GLU A 117 8.86 11.24 -24.39
C GLU A 117 8.54 12.74 -24.35
N ALA A 118 7.28 13.12 -24.13
CA ALA A 118 6.91 14.53 -24.01
C ALA A 118 7.58 15.20 -22.81
N VAL A 119 7.56 14.56 -21.64
CA VAL A 119 8.07 15.16 -20.40
C VAL A 119 9.61 15.21 -20.40
N GLN A 120 10.28 14.19 -20.94
CA GLN A 120 11.74 14.12 -21.02
C GLN A 120 12.33 15.26 -21.85
N THR A 121 11.62 15.73 -22.89
CA THR A 121 12.09 16.89 -23.70
C THR A 121 12.22 18.17 -22.88
N ARG A 122 11.43 18.31 -21.81
CA ARG A 122 11.46 19.43 -20.87
C ARG A 122 12.40 19.16 -19.69
N ASN A 123 12.45 17.91 -19.24
CA ASN A 123 13.25 17.47 -18.10
C ASN A 123 13.92 16.12 -18.38
N PRO A 124 15.16 16.11 -18.91
CA PRO A 124 15.89 14.86 -19.20
C PRO A 124 16.21 14.01 -17.96
N ARG A 125 16.08 14.58 -16.76
CA ARG A 125 16.36 13.92 -15.46
C ARG A 125 15.12 13.31 -14.81
N ILE A 126 13.95 13.44 -15.43
CA ILE A 126 12.68 12.96 -14.86
C ILE A 126 12.66 11.43 -14.78
N ILE A 127 12.23 10.91 -13.64
CA ILE A 127 11.81 9.51 -13.51
C ILE A 127 10.31 9.49 -13.75
N HIS A 128 9.87 8.87 -14.85
CA HIS A 128 8.45 8.76 -15.20
C HIS A 128 7.96 7.37 -14.85
N VAL A 129 7.00 7.28 -13.92
CA VAL A 129 6.48 6.03 -13.40
C VAL A 129 5.02 5.88 -13.83
N SER A 130 4.76 4.88 -14.67
CA SER A 130 3.42 4.48 -15.07
C SER A 130 2.96 3.28 -14.26
N CYS A 131 2.04 3.52 -13.33
CA CYS A 131 1.37 2.46 -12.59
C CYS A 131 0.13 2.01 -13.38
N CYS A 132 0.14 0.78 -13.90
CA CYS A 132 -0.87 0.31 -14.84
C CYS A 132 -1.40 -1.08 -14.44
N GLY A 133 -2.46 -1.54 -15.11
CA GLY A 133 -3.07 -2.83 -14.80
C GLY A 133 -2.20 -4.03 -15.20
N PHE A 134 -1.55 -3.94 -16.35
CA PHE A 134 -0.84 -5.02 -17.02
C PHE A 134 0.42 -4.47 -17.66
N ASP A 135 1.43 -5.32 -17.83
CA ASP A 135 2.63 -4.97 -18.57
C ASP A 135 2.26 -4.50 -19.99
N GLN A 136 3.00 -3.50 -20.49
CA GLN A 136 2.66 -2.83 -21.74
C GLN A 136 3.05 -3.62 -22.99
N ASP A 137 3.86 -4.68 -22.85
CA ASP A 137 4.16 -5.63 -23.91
C ASP A 137 3.15 -6.80 -23.95
N GLY A 138 2.21 -6.85 -23.00
CA GLY A 138 1.20 -7.90 -22.87
C GLY A 138 -0.06 -7.66 -23.72
N PRO A 139 -0.85 -8.71 -24.01
CA PRO A 139 -2.09 -8.59 -24.78
C PRO A 139 -3.17 -7.74 -24.08
N ASP A 140 -3.11 -7.67 -22.75
CA ASP A 140 -4.06 -6.93 -21.91
C ASP A 140 -3.61 -5.49 -21.60
N ALA A 141 -2.50 -5.01 -22.19
CA ALA A 141 -1.88 -3.71 -21.92
C ALA A 141 -2.85 -2.51 -21.89
N ALA A 142 -3.86 -2.52 -22.76
CA ALA A 142 -4.84 -1.43 -22.89
C ALA A 142 -6.07 -1.56 -21.96
N ARG A 143 -6.23 -2.68 -21.25
CA ARG A 143 -7.44 -2.96 -20.46
C ARG A 143 -7.48 -2.14 -19.17
N PRO A 144 -8.68 -1.75 -18.70
CA PRO A 144 -8.82 -1.20 -17.37
C PRO A 144 -8.55 -2.29 -16.32
N ALA A 145 -7.99 -1.89 -15.20
CA ALA A 145 -7.77 -2.74 -14.04
C ALA A 145 -8.20 -2.01 -12.76
N TYR A 146 -8.77 -2.79 -11.85
CA TYR A 146 -9.09 -2.42 -10.48
C TYR A 146 -8.71 -3.59 -9.58
N ASP A 147 -8.53 -3.31 -8.28
CA ASP A 147 -8.08 -4.28 -7.28
C ASP A 147 -8.77 -5.64 -7.40
N ASP A 148 -10.10 -5.68 -7.31
CA ASP A 148 -10.91 -6.91 -7.42
C ASP A 148 -10.66 -7.68 -8.72
N LEU A 149 -10.53 -6.97 -9.85
CA LEU A 149 -10.30 -7.62 -11.15
C LEU A 149 -8.92 -8.27 -11.21
N ILE A 150 -7.90 -7.62 -10.63
CA ILE A 150 -6.54 -8.17 -10.54
C ILE A 150 -6.50 -9.33 -9.55
N GLN A 151 -7.16 -9.23 -8.40
CA GLN A 151 -7.32 -10.36 -7.47
C GLN A 151 -7.95 -11.57 -8.18
N GLY A 152 -9.02 -11.34 -8.93
CA GLY A 152 -9.68 -12.38 -9.73
C GLY A 152 -8.76 -13.00 -10.77
N ALA A 153 -8.06 -12.17 -11.55
CA ALA A 153 -7.15 -12.61 -12.61
C ALA A 153 -5.92 -13.36 -12.09
N THR A 154 -5.47 -13.06 -10.86
CA THR A 154 -4.30 -13.69 -10.23
C THR A 154 -4.65 -14.87 -9.33
N GLY A 155 -5.93 -15.27 -9.28
CA GLY A 155 -6.35 -16.51 -8.62
C GLY A 155 -6.62 -16.39 -7.12
N ILE A 156 -6.68 -15.18 -6.54
CA ILE A 156 -6.96 -14.99 -5.11
C ILE A 156 -8.32 -15.60 -4.70
N PRO A 157 -9.44 -15.37 -5.42
CA PRO A 157 -10.71 -16.02 -5.08
C PRO A 157 -10.68 -17.54 -5.12
N TRP A 158 -9.90 -18.12 -6.05
CA TRP A 158 -9.71 -19.56 -6.11
C TRP A 158 -8.93 -20.08 -4.90
N LEU A 159 -7.89 -19.36 -4.47
CA LEU A 159 -7.14 -19.68 -3.26
C LEU A 159 -8.04 -19.60 -2.02
N MET A 160 -8.86 -18.55 -1.92
CA MET A 160 -9.80 -18.37 -0.80
C MET A 160 -10.82 -19.52 -0.74
N GLN A 161 -11.38 -19.92 -1.87
CA GLN A 161 -12.30 -21.07 -1.96
C GLN A 161 -11.60 -22.38 -1.60
N THR A 162 -10.41 -22.62 -2.15
CA THR A 162 -9.63 -23.85 -1.91
C THR A 162 -9.25 -23.98 -0.44
N TYR A 163 -8.90 -22.86 0.20
CA TYR A 163 -8.63 -22.76 1.63
C TYR A 163 -9.88 -22.92 2.52
N GLY A 164 -11.09 -22.92 1.95
CA GLY A 164 -12.33 -23.24 2.66
C GLY A 164 -13.28 -22.07 2.89
N ALA A 165 -13.17 -20.97 2.12
CA ALA A 165 -14.28 -20.03 1.98
C ALA A 165 -15.49 -20.75 1.34
N ALA A 166 -16.71 -20.38 1.76
CA ALA A 166 -17.94 -21.00 1.27
C ALA A 166 -18.18 -20.76 -0.24
N GLU A 167 -17.72 -19.62 -0.73
CA GLU A 167 -17.77 -19.22 -2.14
C GLU A 167 -16.46 -18.48 -2.50
N PRO A 168 -16.07 -18.42 -3.80
CA PRO A 168 -14.93 -17.61 -4.22
C PRO A 168 -15.14 -16.14 -3.82
N CYS A 169 -14.19 -15.58 -3.09
CA CYS A 169 -14.28 -14.21 -2.60
C CYS A 169 -12.92 -13.49 -2.67
N TYR A 170 -12.97 -12.17 -2.83
CA TYR A 170 -11.77 -11.33 -2.74
C TYR A 170 -11.30 -11.21 -1.29
N ALA A 171 -10.02 -10.90 -1.11
CA ALA A 171 -9.55 -10.41 0.18
C ALA A 171 -10.23 -9.06 0.46
N PRO A 172 -10.83 -8.84 1.64
CA PRO A 172 -11.55 -7.60 1.98
C PRO A 172 -10.57 -6.47 2.34
N THR A 173 -9.59 -6.24 1.46
CA THR A 173 -8.60 -5.17 1.50
C THR A 173 -8.19 -4.87 0.08
N THR A 174 -7.73 -3.64 -0.18
CA THR A 174 -7.22 -3.24 -1.49
C THR A 174 -5.82 -3.81 -1.71
N LEU A 175 -5.77 -5.14 -1.82
CA LEU A 175 -4.58 -5.96 -1.75
C LEU A 175 -3.63 -5.67 -2.91
N SER A 176 -4.15 -5.76 -4.13
CA SER A 176 -3.37 -5.54 -5.35
C SER A 176 -2.93 -4.08 -5.46
N ASP A 177 -3.77 -3.12 -5.08
CA ASP A 177 -3.42 -1.70 -5.04
C ASP A 177 -2.25 -1.43 -4.08
N ARG A 178 -2.32 -1.98 -2.86
CA ARG A 178 -1.28 -1.74 -1.83
C ARG A 178 0.02 -2.47 -2.14
N VAL A 179 -0.04 -3.71 -2.59
CA VAL A 179 1.15 -4.48 -3.02
C VAL A 179 1.83 -3.75 -4.18
N THR A 180 1.08 -3.37 -5.21
CA THR A 180 1.63 -2.66 -6.37
C THR A 180 2.12 -1.25 -6.01
N GLY A 181 1.45 -0.56 -5.08
CA GLY A 181 1.92 0.71 -4.54
C GLY A 181 3.29 0.60 -3.87
N LEU A 182 3.57 -0.47 -3.12
CA LEU A 182 4.90 -0.75 -2.59
C LEU A 182 5.93 -1.01 -3.71
N HIS A 183 5.50 -1.61 -4.83
CA HIS A 183 6.36 -1.78 -5.99
C HIS A 183 6.76 -0.43 -6.60
N ALA A 184 5.81 0.50 -6.70
CA ALA A 184 6.09 1.85 -7.17
C ALA A 184 7.07 2.60 -6.25
N VAL A 185 6.96 2.45 -4.92
CA VAL A 185 7.90 3.08 -3.96
C VAL A 185 9.33 2.59 -4.18
N TYR A 186 9.56 1.28 -4.25
CA TYR A 186 10.93 0.78 -4.44
C TYR A 186 11.44 1.12 -5.84
N ALA A 187 10.57 1.13 -6.86
CA ALA A 187 10.96 1.50 -8.22
C ALA A 187 11.44 2.95 -8.30
N VAL A 188 10.71 3.88 -7.68
CA VAL A 188 11.11 5.29 -7.55
C VAL A 188 12.46 5.42 -6.84
N THR A 189 12.61 4.81 -5.67
CA THR A 189 13.83 4.95 -4.87
C THR A 189 15.06 4.31 -5.53
N ALA A 190 14.91 3.15 -6.19
CA ALA A 190 15.96 2.53 -6.98
C ALA A 190 16.35 3.38 -8.20
N ALA A 191 15.37 3.98 -8.88
CA ALA A 191 15.62 4.86 -10.02
C ALA A 191 16.28 6.18 -9.61
N LEU A 192 15.90 6.74 -8.46
CA LEU A 192 16.57 7.90 -7.87
C LEU A 192 18.04 7.59 -7.57
N TYR A 193 18.32 6.40 -7.02
CA TYR A 193 19.70 5.93 -6.82
C TYR A 193 20.43 5.77 -8.16
N ALA A 194 19.86 5.09 -9.15
CA ALA A 194 20.47 4.93 -10.48
C ALA A 194 20.76 6.28 -11.15
N ARG A 195 19.84 7.24 -11.06
CA ARG A 195 20.01 8.61 -11.55
C ARG A 195 21.10 9.38 -10.79
N SER A 196 21.32 9.10 -9.49
CA SER A 196 22.44 9.71 -8.75
C SER A 196 23.80 9.29 -9.31
N GLN A 197 23.88 8.12 -9.96
CA GLN A 197 25.10 7.60 -10.56
C GLN A 197 25.28 8.04 -12.01
N THR A 198 24.18 8.15 -12.76
CA THR A 198 24.20 8.40 -14.22
C THR A 198 23.87 9.83 -14.61
N GLY A 199 23.16 10.54 -13.75
CA GLY A 199 22.56 11.84 -14.03
C GLY A 199 21.32 11.80 -14.94
N GLN A 200 20.85 10.64 -15.38
CA GLN A 200 19.77 10.49 -16.36
C GLN A 200 18.47 9.96 -15.73
N GLY A 201 17.33 10.46 -16.24
CA GLY A 201 16.01 9.93 -15.93
C GLY A 201 15.70 8.62 -16.68
N GLN A 202 14.51 8.06 -16.46
CA GLN A 202 14.04 6.85 -17.17
C GLN A 202 12.52 6.72 -17.08
N ALA A 203 11.91 5.98 -18.01
CA ALA A 203 10.55 5.49 -17.91
C ALA A 203 10.51 4.16 -17.15
N ILE A 204 9.51 3.99 -16.29
CA ILE A 204 9.28 2.77 -15.51
C ILE A 204 7.81 2.40 -15.58
N VAL A 205 7.56 1.12 -15.85
CA VAL A 205 6.22 0.54 -15.79
C VAL A 205 6.11 -0.29 -14.51
N VAL A 206 5.04 -0.07 -13.74
CA VAL A 206 4.71 -0.84 -12.54
C VAL A 206 3.33 -1.46 -12.76
N PRO A 207 3.27 -2.71 -13.27
CA PRO A 207 2.01 -3.33 -13.62
C PRO A 207 1.43 -4.17 -12.48
N MET A 208 0.12 -4.02 -12.21
CA MET A 208 -0.57 -4.68 -11.10
C MET A 208 -0.63 -6.21 -11.27
N PHE A 209 -0.94 -6.68 -12.48
CA PHE A 209 -1.12 -8.11 -12.74
C PHE A 209 0.15 -8.90 -12.49
N GLU A 210 1.28 -8.48 -13.06
CA GLU A 210 2.56 -9.17 -12.93
C GLU A 210 3.11 -9.07 -11.51
N ALA A 211 2.96 -7.91 -10.84
CA ALA A 211 3.33 -7.76 -9.43
C ALA A 211 2.54 -8.72 -8.53
N MET A 212 1.24 -8.86 -8.76
CA MET A 212 0.39 -9.73 -7.97
C MET A 212 0.54 -11.22 -8.36
N ALA A 213 0.77 -11.52 -9.65
CA ALA A 213 1.06 -12.85 -10.14
C ALA A 213 2.38 -13.38 -9.57
N GLN A 214 3.41 -12.53 -9.47
CA GLN A 214 4.66 -12.87 -8.79
C GLN A 214 4.41 -13.30 -7.34
N PHE A 215 3.54 -12.57 -6.62
CA PHE A 215 3.19 -12.86 -5.23
C PHE A 215 2.48 -14.22 -5.08
N VAL A 216 1.51 -14.52 -5.97
CA VAL A 216 0.77 -15.79 -5.94
C VAL A 216 1.65 -16.97 -6.38
N LEU A 217 2.35 -16.83 -7.50
CA LEU A 217 3.17 -17.90 -8.07
C LEU A 217 4.37 -18.25 -7.18
N GLY A 218 4.95 -17.26 -6.48
CA GLY A 218 6.05 -17.47 -5.56
C GLY A 218 5.76 -18.52 -4.48
N ASP A 219 4.51 -18.62 -4.04
CA ASP A 219 4.05 -19.65 -3.10
C ASP A 219 3.46 -20.88 -3.83
N HIS A 220 2.65 -20.65 -4.86
CA HIS A 220 1.73 -21.66 -5.39
C HIS A 220 2.18 -22.33 -6.68
N MET A 221 3.35 -22.03 -7.24
CA MET A 221 3.90 -22.87 -8.32
C MET A 221 4.12 -24.31 -7.86
N ALA A 222 4.57 -24.52 -6.61
CA ALA A 222 4.73 -25.84 -6.01
C ALA A 222 5.37 -26.86 -6.98
N GLY A 223 4.66 -27.94 -7.35
CA GLY A 223 5.17 -28.95 -8.28
C GLY A 223 5.41 -28.44 -9.71
N LEU A 224 4.70 -27.38 -10.13
CA LEU A 224 4.89 -26.70 -11.42
C LEU A 224 6.16 -25.83 -11.47
N SER A 225 6.91 -25.73 -10.36
CA SER A 225 8.23 -25.08 -10.35
C SER A 225 9.28 -25.83 -11.16
N PHE A 226 9.04 -27.10 -11.50
CA PHE A 226 10.00 -27.98 -12.17
C PHE A 226 9.56 -28.27 -13.61
N GLU A 227 10.53 -28.53 -14.49
CA GLU A 227 10.30 -28.99 -15.87
C GLU A 227 11.05 -30.32 -16.10
N PRO A 228 10.35 -31.45 -16.31
CA PRO A 228 8.90 -31.59 -16.27
C PRO A 228 8.32 -31.37 -14.86
N PRO A 229 7.02 -31.02 -14.73
CA PRO A 229 6.37 -30.81 -13.44
C PRO A 229 6.55 -31.97 -12.46
N ARG A 230 6.79 -31.65 -11.20
CA ARG A 230 6.93 -32.62 -10.09
C ARG A 230 5.80 -32.47 -9.08
N GLY A 231 4.57 -32.62 -9.55
CA GLY A 231 3.34 -32.50 -8.76
C GLY A 231 2.47 -31.32 -9.18
N ASP A 232 1.40 -31.11 -8.44
CA ASP A 232 0.38 -30.09 -8.71
C ASP A 232 0.82 -28.69 -8.23
N PRO A 233 0.17 -27.61 -8.73
CA PRO A 233 0.29 -26.29 -8.12
C PRO A 233 -0.36 -26.26 -6.74
N GLY A 234 0.03 -25.27 -5.95
CA GLY A 234 -0.54 -24.99 -4.65
C GLY A 234 0.34 -25.47 -3.50
N TYR A 235 0.73 -24.55 -2.62
CA TYR A 235 1.39 -24.92 -1.38
C TYR A 235 0.35 -25.49 -0.39
N ALA A 236 0.33 -26.83 -0.25
CA ALA A 236 -0.64 -27.56 0.57
C ALA A 236 -0.84 -26.97 1.98
N ARG A 237 0.26 -26.51 2.60
CA ARG A 237 0.20 -25.88 3.92
C ARG A 237 -0.64 -24.60 3.97
N LEU A 238 -0.65 -23.79 2.91
CA LEU A 238 -1.46 -22.57 2.84
C LEU A 238 -2.91 -22.87 2.43
N LEU A 239 -3.15 -24.01 1.78
CA LEU A 239 -4.45 -24.37 1.20
C LEU A 239 -5.32 -25.26 2.09
N THR A 240 -4.79 -25.82 3.18
CA THR A 240 -5.62 -26.59 4.13
C THR A 240 -6.58 -25.68 4.92
N PRO A 241 -7.87 -26.06 5.06
CA PRO A 241 -8.87 -25.29 5.80
C PRO A 241 -8.65 -25.30 7.32
N HIS A 242 -7.67 -26.07 7.79
CA HIS A 242 -7.30 -26.16 9.20
C HIS A 242 -6.25 -25.11 9.61
N ARG A 243 -5.53 -24.48 8.67
CA ARG A 243 -4.54 -23.42 8.99
C ARG A 243 -5.23 -22.07 9.19
N LYS A 244 -5.95 -21.88 10.28
CA LYS A 244 -6.75 -20.67 10.59
C LYS A 244 -6.58 -20.22 12.05
N PRO A 245 -7.07 -19.03 12.44
CA PRO A 245 -7.31 -18.74 13.85
C PRO A 245 -8.15 -19.86 14.47
N TYR A 246 -7.71 -20.39 15.60
CA TYR A 246 -8.31 -21.56 16.22
C TYR A 246 -9.33 -21.16 17.26
N ALA A 247 -10.49 -21.83 17.24
CA ALA A 247 -11.48 -21.69 18.30
C ALA A 247 -10.94 -22.30 19.60
N THR A 248 -11.00 -21.52 20.66
CA THR A 248 -10.79 -21.97 22.04
C THR A 248 -12.15 -22.22 22.70
N ARG A 249 -12.19 -22.52 24.01
CA ARG A 249 -13.46 -22.69 24.73
C ARG A 249 -14.32 -21.44 24.79
N ASP A 250 -13.71 -20.25 24.70
CA ASP A 250 -14.35 -18.96 24.96
C ASP A 250 -14.02 -17.87 23.93
N GLY A 251 -13.26 -18.20 22.87
CA GLY A 251 -12.83 -17.22 21.89
C GLY A 251 -12.01 -17.82 20.73
N MET A 252 -11.08 -17.02 20.22
CA MET A 252 -10.23 -17.35 19.08
C MET A 252 -8.77 -16.99 19.36
N LEU A 253 -7.83 -17.82 18.89
CA LEU A 253 -6.40 -17.59 19.04
C LEU A 253 -5.64 -17.95 17.77
N CYS A 254 -4.75 -17.07 17.32
CA CYS A 254 -3.82 -17.37 16.24
C CYS A 254 -2.62 -18.12 16.83
N VAL A 255 -2.34 -19.35 16.37
CA VAL A 255 -1.25 -20.18 16.88
C VAL A 255 -0.42 -20.74 15.73
N LEU A 256 0.90 -20.76 15.87
CA LEU A 256 1.80 -21.34 14.88
C LEU A 256 2.88 -22.23 15.51
N ILE A 257 2.62 -23.55 15.49
CA ILE A 257 3.61 -24.57 15.87
C ILE A 257 4.42 -24.93 14.61
N TYR A 258 5.68 -24.48 14.55
CA TYR A 258 6.41 -24.36 13.29
C TYR A 258 7.49 -25.43 13.10
N ASN A 259 8.54 -25.36 13.90
CA ASN A 259 9.71 -26.24 13.83
C ASN A 259 9.60 -27.39 14.84
N ASP A 260 10.54 -28.34 14.78
CA ASP A 260 10.54 -29.52 15.66
C ASP A 260 10.63 -29.14 17.15
N LYS A 261 11.37 -28.08 17.48
CA LYS A 261 11.41 -27.53 18.85
C LYS A 261 10.02 -27.09 19.32
N HIS A 262 9.28 -26.32 18.51
CA HIS A 262 7.94 -25.85 18.88
C HIS A 262 6.99 -27.04 19.08
N TRP A 263 7.06 -28.06 18.23
CA TRP A 263 6.21 -29.26 18.37
C TRP A 263 6.53 -30.05 19.64
N SER A 264 7.81 -30.27 19.92
CA SER A 264 8.24 -30.92 21.16
C SER A 264 7.80 -30.13 22.40
N SER A 265 8.01 -28.80 22.42
CA SER A 265 7.58 -27.93 23.52
C SER A 265 6.06 -27.93 23.69
N PHE A 266 5.33 -27.86 22.58
CA PHE A 266 3.87 -27.87 22.59
C PHE A 266 3.32 -29.17 23.19
N PHE A 267 3.80 -30.34 22.73
CA PHE A 267 3.36 -31.62 23.28
C PHE A 267 3.71 -31.79 24.75
N ALA A 268 4.92 -31.38 25.16
CA ALA A 268 5.29 -31.37 26.57
C ALA A 268 4.36 -30.50 27.41
N ALA A 269 4.04 -29.29 26.92
CA ALA A 269 3.20 -28.34 27.63
C ALA A 269 1.75 -28.82 27.80
N ILE A 270 1.23 -29.63 26.87
CA ILE A 270 -0.12 -30.18 26.96
C ILE A 270 -0.19 -31.59 27.58
N GLY A 271 0.95 -32.18 27.96
CA GLY A 271 1.03 -33.52 28.55
C GLY A 271 0.98 -34.67 27.54
N GLU A 272 1.32 -34.42 26.28
CA GLU A 272 1.23 -35.37 25.15
C GLU A 272 2.60 -35.89 24.68
N SER A 273 3.65 -35.74 25.51
CA SER A 273 5.00 -36.24 25.20
C SER A 273 5.07 -37.77 24.98
N GLU A 274 4.18 -38.52 25.62
CA GLU A 274 4.09 -39.98 25.49
C GLU A 274 2.91 -40.42 24.61
N GLY A 275 2.15 -39.45 24.08
CA GLY A 275 0.99 -39.68 23.21
C GLY A 275 1.27 -39.18 21.80
N LEU A 276 0.69 -38.04 21.44
CA LEU A 276 0.79 -37.47 20.09
C LEU A 276 2.23 -37.21 19.62
N ALA A 277 3.17 -36.93 20.53
CA ALA A 277 4.57 -36.71 20.16
C ALA A 277 5.24 -37.94 19.53
N LEU A 278 4.72 -39.15 19.78
CA LEU A 278 5.23 -40.40 19.21
C LEU A 278 4.60 -40.76 17.86
N ASP A 279 3.57 -40.03 17.42
CA ASP A 279 2.93 -40.25 16.12
C ASP A 279 3.91 -39.85 14.99
N PRO A 280 4.20 -40.77 14.04
CA PRO A 280 5.14 -40.53 12.94
C PRO A 280 4.84 -39.27 12.11
N ARG A 281 3.58 -38.84 12.03
CA ARG A 281 3.17 -37.62 11.32
C ARG A 281 3.81 -36.37 11.92
N PHE A 282 4.10 -36.36 13.22
CA PHE A 282 4.67 -35.21 13.93
C PHE A 282 6.18 -35.28 14.11
N ALA A 283 6.80 -36.43 13.81
CA ALA A 283 8.20 -36.73 14.12
C ALA A 283 9.21 -35.75 13.51
N THR A 284 8.95 -35.22 12.31
CA THR A 284 9.84 -34.30 11.61
C THR A 284 9.07 -33.23 10.87
N HIS A 285 9.75 -32.12 10.53
CA HIS A 285 9.17 -31.08 9.69
C HIS A 285 8.63 -31.61 8.36
N SER A 286 9.38 -32.49 7.68
CA SER A 286 8.96 -33.08 6.41
C SER A 286 7.76 -34.00 6.55
N ALA A 287 7.71 -34.82 7.62
CA ALA A 287 6.53 -35.64 7.91
C ALA A 287 5.29 -34.76 8.12
N ARG A 288 5.41 -33.69 8.91
CA ARG A 288 4.29 -32.76 9.11
C ARG A 288 3.86 -32.05 7.84
N ALA A 289 4.81 -31.69 6.98
CA ALA A 289 4.49 -31.08 5.69
C ALA A 289 3.72 -32.06 4.76
N ALA A 290 4.10 -33.35 4.76
CA ALA A 290 3.41 -34.39 4.00
C ALA A 290 2.00 -34.71 4.54
N HIS A 291 1.76 -34.47 5.84
CA HIS A 291 0.50 -34.74 6.53
C HIS A 291 -0.17 -33.45 7.06
N ILE A 292 0.03 -32.32 6.37
CA ILE A 292 -0.24 -30.99 6.95
C ILE A 292 -1.72 -30.76 7.31
N ASP A 293 -2.63 -31.38 6.54
CA ASP A 293 -4.06 -31.29 6.77
C ASP A 293 -4.45 -31.93 8.12
N ASP A 294 -4.05 -33.20 8.32
CA ASP A 294 -4.20 -33.94 9.58
C ASP A 294 -3.56 -33.20 10.77
N VAL A 295 -2.33 -32.71 10.56
CA VAL A 295 -1.54 -32.03 11.59
C VAL A 295 -2.28 -30.80 12.10
N TYR A 296 -2.80 -29.95 11.20
CA TYR A 296 -3.55 -28.77 11.62
C TYR A 296 -4.97 -29.10 12.08
N ALA A 297 -5.60 -30.15 11.58
CA ALA A 297 -6.88 -30.64 12.10
C ALA A 297 -6.75 -31.02 13.58
N GLU A 298 -5.66 -31.70 13.94
CA GLU A 298 -5.39 -32.09 15.33
C GLU A 298 -5.10 -30.88 16.23
N VAL A 299 -4.34 -29.89 15.74
CA VAL A 299 -4.15 -28.62 16.47
C VAL A 299 -5.49 -27.92 16.69
N ALA A 300 -6.34 -27.83 15.65
CA ALA A 300 -7.66 -27.22 15.76
C ALA A 300 -8.56 -27.93 16.77
N ARG A 301 -8.47 -29.27 16.87
CA ARG A 301 -9.16 -30.08 17.88
C ARG A 301 -8.65 -29.76 19.28
N LEU A 302 -7.33 -29.78 19.48
CA LEU A 302 -6.69 -29.51 20.75
C LEU A 302 -7.02 -28.10 21.26
N MET A 303 -6.96 -27.08 20.41
CA MET A 303 -7.22 -25.69 20.82
C MET A 303 -8.61 -25.49 21.46
N ARG A 304 -9.59 -26.35 21.17
CA ARG A 304 -10.91 -26.28 21.81
C ARG A 304 -10.96 -26.75 23.26
N THR A 305 -9.89 -27.31 23.82
CA THR A 305 -9.92 -27.92 25.17
C THR A 305 -9.64 -26.95 26.31
N ARG A 306 -9.14 -25.74 26.03
CA ARG A 306 -8.84 -24.71 27.05
C ARG A 306 -9.38 -23.35 26.63
N THR A 307 -9.53 -22.46 27.60
CA THR A 307 -9.85 -21.05 27.36
C THR A 307 -8.69 -20.34 26.67
N THR A 308 -8.97 -19.18 26.08
CA THR A 308 -7.95 -18.37 25.40
C THR A 308 -6.82 -17.97 26.34
N VAL A 309 -7.14 -17.60 27.58
CA VAL A 309 -6.13 -17.19 28.58
C VAL A 309 -5.25 -18.35 29.02
N GLU A 310 -5.85 -19.54 29.26
CA GLU A 310 -5.09 -20.74 29.59
C GLU A 310 -4.12 -21.12 28.46
N TRP A 311 -4.59 -21.07 27.21
CA TRP A 311 -3.73 -21.34 26.05
C TRP A 311 -2.59 -20.36 25.93
N ARG A 312 -2.85 -19.05 26.01
CA ARG A 312 -1.79 -18.05 25.93
C ARG A 312 -0.74 -18.26 27.02
N THR A 313 -1.15 -18.46 28.26
CA THR A 313 -0.23 -18.72 29.38
C THR A 313 0.65 -19.95 29.12
N LEU A 314 0.05 -21.04 28.65
CA LEU A 314 0.75 -22.29 28.36
C LEU A 314 1.70 -22.15 27.17
N LEU A 315 1.26 -21.53 26.07
CA LEU A 315 2.04 -21.36 24.86
C LEU A 315 3.19 -20.35 25.05
N ASP A 316 2.96 -19.27 25.78
CA ASP A 316 4.00 -18.29 26.13
C ASP A 316 5.10 -18.95 26.99
N ALA A 317 4.72 -19.76 27.99
CA ALA A 317 5.66 -20.52 28.81
C ALA A 317 6.43 -21.58 28.00
N ALA A 318 5.81 -22.13 26.94
CA ALA A 318 6.40 -23.12 26.06
C ALA A 318 7.23 -22.54 24.90
N ASP A 319 7.36 -21.20 24.80
CA ASP A 319 8.01 -20.52 23.67
C ASP A 319 7.37 -20.90 22.32
N VAL A 320 6.03 -21.01 22.29
CA VAL A 320 5.24 -21.32 21.08
C VAL A 320 4.54 -20.05 20.57
N PRO A 321 4.80 -19.62 19.32
CA PRO A 321 4.20 -18.40 18.77
C PRO A 321 2.67 -18.42 18.78
N ASN A 322 2.10 -17.40 19.41
CA ASN A 322 0.66 -17.17 19.45
C ASN A 322 0.35 -15.66 19.47
N MET A 323 -0.82 -15.27 18.96
CA MET A 323 -1.31 -13.88 18.94
C MET A 323 -2.84 -13.85 19.05
N PRO A 324 -3.44 -12.79 19.61
CA PRO A 324 -4.90 -12.61 19.56
C PRO A 324 -5.40 -12.40 18.13
N MET A 325 -6.65 -12.79 17.88
CA MET A 325 -7.36 -12.49 16.63
C MET A 325 -8.00 -11.10 16.72
N ASN A 326 -7.25 -10.06 16.35
CA ASN A 326 -7.69 -8.66 16.46
C ASN A 326 -8.64 -8.25 15.32
N SER A 327 -9.64 -7.45 15.66
CA SER A 327 -10.41 -6.60 14.74
C SER A 327 -9.67 -5.28 14.44
N PRO A 328 -10.10 -4.49 13.44
CA PRO A 328 -9.55 -3.14 13.22
C PRO A 328 -9.67 -2.22 14.44
N ALA A 329 -10.74 -2.34 15.23
CA ALA A 329 -10.91 -1.54 16.46
C ALA A 329 -9.88 -1.90 17.54
N ASP A 330 -9.54 -3.19 17.65
CA ASP A 330 -8.52 -3.66 18.60
C ASP A 330 -7.13 -3.10 18.26
N LEU A 331 -6.83 -2.86 16.98
CA LEU A 331 -5.56 -2.26 16.55
C LEU A 331 -5.37 -0.84 17.09
N LEU A 332 -6.43 -0.03 17.17
CA LEU A 332 -6.36 1.34 17.72
C LEU A 332 -5.97 1.36 19.20
N THR A 333 -6.31 0.29 19.93
CA THR A 333 -6.03 0.17 21.36
C THR A 333 -4.87 -0.77 21.69
N ASN A 334 -4.24 -1.35 20.67
CA ASN A 334 -3.22 -2.37 20.81
C ASN A 334 -1.99 -1.85 21.61
N PRO A 335 -1.53 -2.56 22.66
CA PRO A 335 -0.41 -2.10 23.48
C PRO A 335 0.88 -1.87 22.72
N GLN A 336 1.21 -2.71 21.73
CA GLN A 336 2.43 -2.55 20.92
C GLN A 336 2.36 -1.32 20.02
N LEU A 337 1.22 -1.09 19.38
CA LEU A 337 1.03 0.09 18.51
C LEU A 337 0.99 1.39 19.32
N ARG A 338 0.43 1.36 20.54
CA ARG A 338 0.48 2.49 21.47
C ARG A 338 1.90 2.76 21.98
N ALA A 339 2.62 1.73 22.42
CA ALA A 339 3.98 1.87 22.93
C ALA A 339 4.97 2.42 21.89
N THR A 340 4.73 2.12 20.62
CA THR A 340 5.54 2.62 19.50
C THR A 340 5.06 3.97 18.95
N GLY A 341 3.91 4.48 19.42
CA GLY A 341 3.26 5.67 18.87
C GLY A 341 2.91 5.51 17.39
N PHE A 342 2.51 4.30 16.97
CA PHE A 342 2.17 4.02 15.58
C PHE A 342 0.81 4.63 15.20
N VAL A 343 -0.19 4.48 16.06
CA VAL A 343 -1.46 5.21 15.95
C VAL A 343 -1.32 6.52 16.72
N ARG A 344 -1.67 7.63 16.08
CA ARG A 344 -1.53 8.97 16.65
C ARG A 344 -2.79 9.78 16.46
N GLU A 345 -3.01 10.73 17.36
CA GLU A 345 -4.04 11.75 17.18
C GLU A 345 -3.40 12.99 16.57
N THR A 346 -4.01 13.52 15.52
CA THR A 346 -3.59 14.75 14.83
C THR A 346 -4.80 15.63 14.58
N LEU A 347 -4.64 16.95 14.69
CA LEU A 347 -5.69 17.89 14.37
C LEU A 347 -5.66 18.22 12.88
N HIS A 348 -6.72 17.86 12.17
CA HIS A 348 -6.92 18.25 10.78
C HIS A 348 -7.64 19.61 10.71
N PRO A 349 -7.21 20.56 9.86
CA PRO A 349 -7.81 21.90 9.76
C PRO A 349 -9.31 21.88 9.48
N SER A 350 -9.78 21.05 8.55
CA SER A 350 -11.22 20.84 8.32
C SER A 350 -11.84 19.75 9.21
N GLU A 351 -11.23 18.56 9.32
CA GLU A 351 -11.91 17.41 9.94
C GLU A 351 -11.82 17.35 11.48
N GLY A 352 -11.05 18.23 12.12
CA GLY A 352 -10.81 18.15 13.56
C GLY A 352 -9.91 16.97 13.95
N PRO A 353 -10.07 16.38 15.15
CA PRO A 353 -9.23 15.28 15.61
C PRO A 353 -9.35 14.03 14.71
N LEU A 354 -8.22 13.54 14.21
CA LEU A 354 -8.12 12.33 13.40
C LEU A 354 -7.09 11.36 13.98
N HIS A 355 -7.37 10.06 13.88
CA HIS A 355 -6.35 9.04 14.03
C HIS A 355 -5.52 8.93 12.75
N THR A 356 -4.21 9.04 12.84
CA THR A 356 -3.26 8.85 11.73
C THR A 356 -2.24 7.78 12.08
N LEU A 357 -1.61 7.23 11.03
CA LEU A 357 -0.62 6.17 11.16
C LEU A 357 0.77 6.73 10.91
N ALA A 358 1.71 6.41 11.80
CA ALA A 358 3.12 6.68 11.58
C ALA A 358 3.69 5.77 10.48
N HIS A 359 4.90 6.08 10.01
CA HIS A 359 5.63 5.18 9.12
C HIS A 359 5.95 3.84 9.85
N PRO A 360 5.80 2.66 9.20
CA PRO A 360 5.92 1.35 9.86
C PRO A 360 7.35 0.92 10.21
N THR A 361 8.37 1.68 9.81
CA THR A 361 9.78 1.38 10.08
C THR A 361 10.51 2.52 10.80
N ARG A 362 11.48 2.16 11.66
CA ARG A 362 12.35 3.10 12.39
C ARG A 362 13.76 3.06 11.84
N TRP A 363 14.34 4.22 11.50
CA TRP A 363 15.70 4.34 10.96
C TRP A 363 16.59 5.11 11.94
N SER A 364 17.86 4.75 12.06
CA SER A 364 18.78 5.29 13.09
C SER A 364 19.35 6.67 12.75
N ALA A 365 19.56 6.97 11.46
CA ALA A 365 20.24 8.19 11.01
C ALA A 365 19.33 9.15 10.21
N THR A 366 18.44 8.60 9.39
CA THR A 366 17.53 9.36 8.52
C THR A 366 16.08 8.92 8.75
N PRO A 367 15.51 9.19 9.95
CA PRO A 367 14.15 8.75 10.26
C PRO A 367 13.15 9.36 9.27
N PRO A 368 12.14 8.59 8.82
CA PRO A 368 10.98 9.14 8.13
C PRO A 368 10.35 10.28 8.94
N ALA A 369 9.65 11.19 8.26
CA ALA A 369 9.00 12.32 8.89
C ALA A 369 8.09 11.84 10.02
N ARG A 370 8.31 12.39 11.23
CA ARG A 370 7.49 12.03 12.39
C ARG A 370 6.07 12.55 12.20
N GLU A 371 5.93 13.76 11.70
CA GLU A 371 4.65 14.41 11.44
C GLU A 371 4.56 14.75 9.96
N GLN A 372 3.36 14.63 9.39
CA GLN A 372 3.06 15.04 8.02
C GLN A 372 2.09 16.20 8.06
N THR A 373 2.11 17.03 7.03
CA THR A 373 1.00 17.96 6.81
C THR A 373 -0.30 17.16 6.62
N PRO A 374 -1.45 17.69 7.04
CA PRO A 374 -2.75 17.06 6.80
C PRO A 374 -3.02 16.84 5.30
N ALA A 375 -3.98 15.97 4.98
CA ALA A 375 -4.41 15.82 3.60
C ALA A 375 -5.04 17.12 3.08
N PRO A 376 -4.72 17.56 1.86
CA PRO A 376 -5.14 18.87 1.39
C PRO A 376 -6.60 18.87 0.91
N ARG A 377 -7.30 19.99 1.09
CA ARG A 377 -8.54 20.27 0.37
C ARG A 377 -8.26 20.38 -1.14
N LEU A 378 -9.30 20.16 -1.95
CA LEU A 378 -9.17 20.17 -3.40
C LEU A 378 -8.66 21.52 -3.91
N GLY A 379 -7.48 21.56 -4.54
CA GLY A 379 -6.91 22.80 -5.06
C GLY A 379 -6.51 23.82 -3.99
N GLU A 380 -6.30 23.38 -2.74
CA GLU A 380 -5.86 24.24 -1.63
C GLU A 380 -4.55 24.99 -1.94
N HIS A 381 -3.69 24.38 -2.75
CA HIS A 381 -2.35 24.91 -3.05
C HIS A 381 -2.20 25.38 -4.49
N THR A 382 -3.29 25.44 -5.29
CA THR A 382 -3.22 25.75 -6.73
C THR A 382 -2.49 27.06 -7.00
N ARG A 383 -2.87 28.15 -6.31
CA ARG A 383 -2.28 29.49 -6.51
C ARG A 383 -0.79 29.49 -6.17
N THR A 384 -0.43 28.92 -5.02
CA THR A 384 0.95 28.88 -4.53
C THR A 384 1.85 28.02 -5.43
N LEU A 385 1.37 26.85 -5.85
CA LEU A 385 2.14 25.93 -6.71
C LEU A 385 2.36 26.52 -8.12
N LEU A 386 1.39 27.23 -8.67
CA LEU A 386 1.57 27.94 -9.95
C LEU A 386 2.59 29.09 -9.80
N ALA A 387 2.55 29.84 -8.70
CA ALA A 387 3.54 30.88 -8.44
C ALA A 387 4.96 30.30 -8.31
N GLU A 388 5.13 29.18 -7.60
CA GLU A 388 6.41 28.46 -7.49
C GLU A 388 6.90 27.91 -8.84
N ALA A 389 5.98 27.57 -9.75
CA ALA A 389 6.30 27.18 -11.13
C ALA A 389 6.70 28.38 -12.03
N GLY A 390 6.66 29.60 -11.49
CA GLY A 390 7.09 30.84 -12.16
C GLY A 390 5.97 31.59 -12.88
N TYR A 391 4.69 31.25 -12.64
CA TYR A 391 3.58 32.01 -13.21
C TYR A 391 3.39 33.33 -12.44
N PRO A 392 3.33 34.49 -13.12
CA PRO A 392 3.04 35.75 -12.46
C PRO A 392 1.55 35.82 -12.05
N PRO A 393 1.19 36.64 -11.04
CA PRO A 393 -0.18 36.70 -10.48
C PRO A 393 -1.27 36.89 -11.54
N GLU A 394 -1.06 37.78 -12.51
CA GLU A 394 -2.00 38.06 -13.60
C GLU A 394 -2.26 36.83 -14.48
N ARG A 395 -1.24 35.98 -14.67
CA ARG A 395 -1.39 34.75 -15.45
C ARG A 395 -2.13 33.69 -14.65
N ILE A 396 -1.91 33.62 -13.34
CA ILE A 396 -2.65 32.70 -12.45
C ILE A 396 -4.15 33.03 -12.48
N GLU A 397 -4.53 34.31 -12.36
CA GLU A 397 -5.94 34.70 -12.48
C GLU A 397 -6.52 34.38 -13.86
N ALA A 398 -5.75 34.56 -14.92
CA ALA A 398 -6.20 34.20 -16.27
C ALA A 398 -6.47 32.69 -16.42
N LEU A 399 -5.62 31.83 -15.84
CA LEU A 399 -5.81 30.38 -15.85
C LEU A 399 -7.09 29.97 -15.09
N LEU A 400 -7.34 30.59 -13.94
CA LEU A 400 -8.54 30.36 -13.13
C LEU A 400 -9.80 30.81 -13.89
N ALA A 401 -9.78 32.01 -14.47
CA ALA A 401 -10.92 32.54 -15.22
C ALA A 401 -11.26 31.73 -16.49
N GLN A 402 -10.26 31.07 -17.09
CA GLN A 402 -10.42 30.21 -18.25
C GLN A 402 -10.86 28.78 -17.91
N GLY A 403 -10.90 28.42 -16.62
CA GLY A 403 -11.20 27.05 -16.18
C GLY A 403 -10.06 26.05 -16.42
N ALA A 404 -8.84 26.54 -16.70
CA ALA A 404 -7.65 25.67 -16.85
C ALA A 404 -7.20 25.09 -15.49
N CYS A 405 -7.54 25.77 -14.39
CA CYS A 405 -7.31 25.34 -13.02
C CYS A 405 -8.43 25.85 -12.10
N SER A 406 -8.49 25.35 -10.87
CA SER A 406 -9.36 25.92 -9.82
C SER A 406 -8.62 25.95 -8.48
N ALA A 407 -9.04 26.86 -7.59
CA ALA A 407 -8.44 27.00 -6.26
C ALA A 407 -9.55 27.05 -5.21
N THR A 408 -9.35 26.36 -4.09
CA THR A 408 -10.25 26.46 -2.93
C THR A 408 -9.95 27.72 -2.14
N GLU A 409 -10.99 28.40 -1.65
CA GLU A 409 -10.83 29.56 -0.77
C GLU A 409 -10.22 29.16 0.59
N PRO A 410 -9.40 30.03 1.21
CA PRO A 410 -8.88 29.79 2.56
C PRO A 410 -10.02 29.51 3.55
N ILE A 411 -9.76 28.67 4.57
CA ILE A 411 -10.69 28.60 5.71
C ILE A 411 -10.62 29.95 6.41
N THR A 412 -11.70 30.71 6.38
CA THR A 412 -11.87 31.88 7.27
C THR A 412 -12.35 31.35 8.62
N ASP A 413 -11.56 31.60 9.66
CA ASP A 413 -11.91 31.28 11.07
C ASP A 413 -13.19 32.00 11.55
#